data_AF-A0A971HWZ4-F1
#
_entry.id   AF-A0A971HWZ4-F1
#
_cell.length_a   1.000
_cell.length_b   1.000
_cell.length_c   1.000
_cell.angle_alpha   90.00
_cell.angle_beta   90.00
_cell.angle_gamma   90.00
#
_symmetry.space_group_name_H-M   'P 1'
#
loop_
_entity.id
_entity.type
_entity.pdbx_description
1 polymer ?
#
loop_
_entity_poly.entity_id
_entity_poly.type
_entity_poly.pdbx_seq_one_letter_code
_entity_poly.pdbx_strand_id
1 'polypeptide(L)'
;MYDSFESKAKTILNESLNQQRTFSATTKTYDIFLSHSSGDAALVTGLKLELEDLGYSVYVDWIEDPKLSRANVTKDTALVLQARMKQCKALLYAFSENAVNSKWMPWELGYFDGIKGTVAVLPISRTSKSSFQGSEYLGIYFYIQIDTISGTNNLALWVHETSTKYTLFNNWITGTQPTQR
;
A
#
# COMPACT_ATOMS: atom_id res chain seq x y z
N MET A 1 8.42 -41.48 -27.76
CA MET A 1 8.70 -41.50 -26.30
C MET A 1 8.99 -40.09 -25.78
N TYR A 2 9.77 -39.27 -26.50
CA TYR A 2 10.05 -37.85 -26.16
C TYR A 2 8.79 -36.94 -26.16
N ASP A 3 7.89 -37.09 -27.13
CA ASP A 3 6.67 -36.27 -27.24
C ASP A 3 5.71 -36.42 -26.04
N SER A 4 5.73 -37.57 -25.38
CA SER A 4 4.91 -37.82 -24.19
C SER A 4 5.42 -37.06 -22.96
N PHE A 5 6.73 -36.78 -22.88
CA PHE A 5 7.30 -36.02 -21.77
C PHE A 5 7.06 -34.52 -21.94
N GLU A 6 7.17 -34.02 -23.18
CA GLU A 6 6.91 -32.60 -23.48
C GLU A 6 5.42 -32.24 -23.32
N SER A 7 4.52 -33.14 -23.74
CA SER A 7 3.08 -32.98 -23.53
C SER A 7 2.72 -32.99 -22.04
N LYS A 8 3.28 -33.93 -21.26
CA LYS A 8 3.07 -33.96 -19.79
C LYS A 8 3.64 -32.72 -19.10
N ALA A 9 4.82 -32.26 -19.50
CA ALA A 9 5.42 -31.04 -18.96
C ALA A 9 4.54 -29.81 -19.26
N LYS A 10 4.03 -29.66 -20.48
CA LYS A 10 3.10 -28.58 -20.87
C LYS A 10 1.78 -28.65 -20.10
N THR A 11 1.23 -29.85 -19.89
CA THR A 11 0.01 -30.03 -19.10
C THR A 11 0.23 -29.67 -17.64
N ILE A 12 1.32 -30.13 -17.01
CA ILE A 12 1.67 -29.79 -15.63
C ILE A 12 1.93 -28.29 -15.48
N LEU A 13 2.61 -27.67 -16.45
CA LEU A 13 2.85 -26.22 -16.46
C LEU A 13 1.54 -25.44 -16.58
N ASN A 14 0.65 -25.87 -17.48
CA ASN A 14 -0.66 -25.23 -17.69
C ASN A 14 -1.60 -25.46 -16.50
N GLU A 15 -1.57 -26.63 -15.87
CA GLU A 15 -2.29 -26.92 -14.63
C GLU A 15 -1.73 -26.10 -13.47
N SER A 16 -0.42 -25.88 -13.39
CA SER A 16 0.21 -25.02 -12.38
C SER A 16 -0.13 -23.53 -12.60
N LEU A 17 -0.13 -23.07 -13.85
CA LEU A 17 -0.52 -21.72 -14.24
C LEU A 17 -2.02 -21.48 -14.05
N ASN A 18 -2.86 -22.48 -14.31
CA ASN A 18 -4.28 -22.42 -14.03
C ASN A 18 -4.56 -22.53 -12.54
N GLN A 19 -3.82 -23.34 -11.77
CA GLN A 19 -3.92 -23.36 -10.31
C GLN A 19 -3.47 -22.02 -9.71
N GLN A 20 -2.43 -21.35 -10.23
CA GLN A 20 -2.07 -19.99 -9.83
C GLN A 20 -3.12 -18.92 -10.22
N ARG A 21 -3.82 -19.09 -11.36
CA ARG A 21 -4.92 -18.18 -11.76
C ARG A 21 -6.21 -18.43 -10.99
N THR A 22 -6.46 -19.68 -10.56
CA THR A 22 -7.69 -20.10 -9.87
C THR A 22 -7.54 -20.03 -8.35
N PHE A 23 -6.32 -20.11 -7.81
CA PHE A 23 -5.96 -19.77 -6.43
C PHE A 23 -5.77 -18.24 -6.27
N SER A 24 -6.76 -17.52 -6.79
CA SER A 24 -7.43 -16.40 -6.15
C SER A 24 -6.64 -15.10 -5.96
N ALA A 25 -6.67 -14.30 -7.02
CA ALA A 25 -6.68 -12.83 -6.92
C ALA A 25 -7.84 -12.30 -6.03
N THR A 26 -8.77 -13.15 -5.55
CA THR A 26 -9.90 -12.82 -4.68
C THR A 26 -9.66 -13.08 -3.18
N THR A 27 -8.67 -13.89 -2.77
CA THR A 27 -8.38 -14.22 -1.35
C THR A 27 -7.09 -13.60 -0.82
N LYS A 28 -6.19 -13.13 -1.70
CA LYS A 28 -4.98 -12.43 -1.25
C LYS A 28 -5.39 -11.13 -0.57
N THR A 29 -5.09 -11.02 0.71
CA THR A 29 -5.27 -9.81 1.51
C THR A 29 -3.93 -9.14 1.72
N TYR A 30 -3.97 -7.84 1.98
CA TYR A 30 -2.79 -7.05 2.29
C TYR A 30 -3.05 -6.25 3.57
N ASP A 31 -1.98 -5.92 4.29
CA ASP A 31 -2.07 -5.00 5.41
C ASP A 31 -2.22 -3.57 4.89
N ILE A 32 -1.46 -3.22 3.84
CA ILE A 32 -1.34 -1.86 3.34
C ILE A 32 -1.69 -1.79 1.85
N PHE A 33 -2.63 -0.91 1.51
CA PHE A 33 -2.72 -0.32 0.18
C PHE A 33 -1.82 0.91 0.15
N LEU A 34 -0.74 0.88 -0.62
CA LEU A 34 0.17 2.02 -0.72
C LEU A 34 -0.30 2.93 -1.86
N SER A 35 -0.98 4.04 -1.55
CA SER A 35 -1.38 5.04 -2.53
C SER A 35 -0.22 6.00 -2.80
N HIS A 36 0.15 6.21 -4.06
CA HIS A 36 1.37 6.94 -4.43
C HIS A 36 1.33 7.47 -5.88
N SER A 37 2.16 8.46 -6.17
CA SER A 37 2.33 8.98 -7.53
C SER A 37 3.20 8.03 -8.36
N SER A 38 2.85 7.82 -9.62
CA SER A 38 3.70 7.07 -10.56
C SER A 38 5.06 7.76 -10.79
N GLY A 39 5.16 9.07 -10.54
CA GLY A 39 6.42 9.82 -10.57
C GLY A 39 7.42 9.41 -9.48
N ASP A 40 6.98 8.65 -8.47
CA ASP A 40 7.79 8.23 -7.32
C ASP A 40 8.17 6.76 -7.33
N ALA A 41 8.10 6.09 -8.49
CA ALA A 41 8.30 4.64 -8.61
C ALA A 41 9.52 4.10 -7.85
N ALA A 42 10.67 4.78 -7.92
CA ALA A 42 11.88 4.38 -7.19
C ALA A 42 11.73 4.51 -5.66
N LEU A 43 11.19 5.63 -5.16
CA LEU A 43 10.94 5.82 -3.72
C LEU A 43 9.93 4.82 -3.20
N VAL A 44 8.83 4.61 -3.94
CA VAL A 44 7.76 3.68 -3.57
C VAL A 44 8.27 2.24 -3.54
N THR A 45 9.17 1.86 -4.46
CA THR A 45 9.78 0.53 -4.45
C THR A 45 10.64 0.32 -3.19
N GLY A 46 11.46 1.30 -2.82
CA GLY A 46 12.25 1.25 -1.58
C GLY A 46 11.36 1.18 -0.34
N LEU A 47 10.34 2.04 -0.28
CA LEU A 47 9.38 2.05 0.82
C LEU A 47 8.60 0.73 0.95
N LYS A 48 8.20 0.12 -0.17
CA LYS A 48 7.55 -1.20 -0.14
C LYS A 48 8.45 -2.24 0.52
N LEU A 49 9.73 -2.28 0.14
CA LEU A 49 10.70 -3.22 0.74
C LEU A 49 10.87 -2.97 2.23
N GLU A 50 11.00 -1.71 2.64
CA GLU A 50 11.12 -1.34 4.06
C GLU A 50 9.89 -1.78 4.88
N LEU A 51 8.68 -1.57 4.36
CA LEU A 51 7.45 -2.03 5.00
C LEU A 51 7.35 -3.57 5.04
N GLU A 52 7.79 -4.25 3.99
CA GLU A 52 7.84 -5.73 3.95
C GLU A 52 8.88 -6.31 4.92
N ASP A 53 10.03 -5.65 5.09
CA ASP A 53 11.05 -5.99 6.08
C ASP A 53 10.53 -5.81 7.53
N LEU A 54 9.62 -4.86 7.75
CA LEU A 54 8.88 -4.70 9.00
C LEU A 54 7.77 -5.76 9.19
N GLY A 55 7.56 -6.63 8.22
CA GLY A 55 6.61 -7.74 8.27
C GLY A 55 5.22 -7.46 7.70
N TYR A 56 5.04 -6.35 6.96
CA TYR A 56 3.75 -5.99 6.36
C TYR A 56 3.60 -6.53 4.94
N SER A 57 2.39 -6.99 4.61
CA SER A 57 2.03 -7.24 3.22
C SER A 57 1.55 -5.95 2.54
N VAL A 58 2.22 -5.54 1.46
CA VAL A 58 1.99 -4.24 0.81
C VAL A 58 1.55 -4.39 -0.64
N TYR A 59 0.37 -3.85 -0.96
CA TYR A 59 -0.12 -3.76 -2.34
C TYR A 59 0.40 -2.49 -3.03
N VAL A 60 1.00 -2.69 -4.21
CA VAL A 60 1.39 -1.63 -5.17
C VAL A 60 0.91 -2.09 -6.54
N ASP A 61 0.08 -1.30 -7.19
CA ASP A 61 -0.65 -1.74 -8.38
C ASP A 61 0.22 -2.06 -9.61
N TRP A 62 1.30 -1.34 -9.91
CA TRP A 62 2.16 -1.68 -11.06
C TRP A 62 2.96 -2.96 -10.82
N ILE A 63 3.11 -3.38 -9.55
CA ILE A 63 3.82 -4.60 -9.17
C ILE A 63 2.83 -5.77 -9.22
N GLU A 64 1.67 -5.62 -8.58
CA GLU A 64 0.69 -6.70 -8.41
C GLU A 64 -0.23 -6.84 -9.64
N ASP A 65 -0.52 -5.74 -10.34
CA ASP A 65 -1.39 -5.67 -11.50
C ASP A 65 -0.70 -4.90 -12.66
N PRO A 66 0.42 -5.39 -13.23
CA PRO A 66 1.23 -4.67 -14.23
C PRO A 66 0.51 -4.34 -15.55
N LYS A 67 -0.67 -4.93 -15.77
CA LYS A 67 -1.54 -4.64 -16.93
C LYS A 67 -2.41 -3.40 -16.71
N LEU A 68 -2.43 -2.86 -15.50
CA LEU A 68 -3.25 -1.72 -15.09
C LEU A 68 -2.58 -0.43 -15.59
N SER A 69 -3.09 0.11 -16.70
CA SER A 69 -2.60 1.38 -17.23
C SER A 69 -3.15 2.54 -16.40
N ARG A 70 -2.31 3.13 -15.54
CA ARG A 70 -2.65 4.35 -14.77
C ARG A 70 -2.85 5.59 -15.64
N ALA A 71 -2.25 5.62 -16.83
CA ALA A 71 -2.40 6.72 -17.78
C ALA A 71 -3.82 6.83 -18.34
N ASN A 72 -4.53 5.69 -18.39
CA ASN A 72 -5.90 5.62 -18.88
C ASN A 72 -6.84 5.45 -17.68
N VAL A 73 -7.52 6.54 -17.32
CA VAL A 73 -8.61 6.51 -16.33
C VAL A 73 -9.80 5.79 -16.97
N THR A 74 -9.78 4.47 -16.91
CA THR A 74 -10.86 3.62 -17.39
C THR A 74 -11.72 3.14 -16.22
N LYS A 75 -12.99 2.83 -16.52
CA LYS A 75 -13.91 2.20 -15.57
C LYS A 75 -13.33 0.90 -15.02
N ASP A 76 -12.68 0.10 -15.86
CA ASP A 76 -12.13 -1.20 -15.47
C ASP A 76 -10.96 -1.04 -14.50
N THR A 77 -10.06 -0.08 -14.75
CA THR A 77 -8.98 0.28 -13.82
C THR A 77 -9.53 0.64 -12.44
N ALA A 78 -10.57 1.49 -12.40
CA ALA A 78 -11.21 1.87 -11.15
C ALA A 78 -11.83 0.67 -10.43
N LEU A 79 -12.50 -0.24 -11.14
CA LEU A 79 -13.10 -1.45 -10.54
C LEU A 79 -12.05 -2.38 -9.94
N VAL A 80 -10.89 -2.53 -10.58
CA VAL A 80 -9.77 -3.31 -10.04
C VAL A 80 -9.25 -2.67 -8.75
N LEU A 81 -8.97 -1.37 -8.76
CA LEU A 81 -8.49 -0.66 -7.57
C LEU A 81 -9.49 -0.74 -6.42
N GLN A 82 -10.81 -0.61 -6.68
CA GLN A 82 -11.84 -0.82 -5.66
C GLN A 82 -11.80 -2.21 -5.03
N ALA A 83 -11.62 -3.26 -5.85
CA ALA A 83 -11.48 -4.63 -5.34
C ALA A 83 -10.22 -4.79 -4.48
N ARG A 84 -9.10 -4.21 -4.91
CA ARG A 84 -7.82 -4.25 -4.18
C ARG A 84 -7.87 -3.49 -2.87
N MET A 85 -8.48 -2.31 -2.86
CA MET A 85 -8.70 -1.52 -1.64
C MET A 85 -9.53 -2.30 -0.60
N LYS A 86 -10.55 -3.05 -1.03
CA LYS A 86 -11.33 -3.92 -0.12
C LYS A 86 -10.49 -5.05 0.50
N GLN A 87 -9.49 -5.55 -0.22
CA GLN A 87 -8.55 -6.58 0.23
C GLN A 87 -7.45 -6.06 1.18
N CYS A 88 -7.31 -4.74 1.33
CA CYS A 88 -6.31 -4.12 2.19
C CYS A 88 -6.91 -3.73 3.56
N LYS A 89 -6.12 -3.75 4.63
CA LYS A 89 -6.59 -3.36 5.98
C LYS A 89 -6.53 -1.85 6.19
N ALA A 90 -5.51 -1.18 5.67
CA ALA A 90 -5.34 0.27 5.72
C ALA A 90 -4.81 0.83 4.41
N LEU A 91 -4.99 2.13 4.21
CA LEU A 91 -4.35 2.89 3.14
C LEU A 91 -3.26 3.79 3.72
N LEU A 92 -2.05 3.65 3.20
CA LEU A 92 -0.97 4.61 3.43
C LEU A 92 -0.87 5.53 2.23
N TYR A 93 -1.13 6.81 2.47
CA TYR A 93 -1.06 7.86 1.46
C TYR A 93 0.36 8.40 1.43
N ALA A 94 1.19 7.86 0.52
CA ALA A 94 2.60 8.22 0.39
C ALA A 94 2.73 9.61 -0.24
N PHE A 95 2.64 10.64 0.59
CA PHE A 95 2.55 12.02 0.14
C PHE A 95 3.95 12.54 -0.18
N SER A 96 4.17 12.92 -1.43
CA SER A 96 5.39 13.52 -1.97
C SER A 96 5.06 14.82 -2.72
N GLU A 97 6.06 15.55 -3.20
CA GLU A 97 5.87 16.66 -4.13
C GLU A 97 5.14 16.26 -5.43
N ASN A 98 5.25 15.01 -5.87
CA ASN A 98 4.58 14.51 -7.08
C ASN A 98 3.16 14.03 -6.82
N ALA A 99 2.75 13.89 -5.56
CA ALA A 99 1.41 13.41 -5.21
C ALA A 99 0.31 14.38 -5.62
N VAL A 100 0.57 15.69 -5.59
CA VAL A 100 -0.40 16.74 -6.02
C VAL A 100 -0.78 16.64 -7.50
N ASN A 101 0.09 16.02 -8.32
CA ASN A 101 -0.15 15.83 -9.75
C ASN A 101 -0.90 14.52 -10.06
N SER A 102 -1.11 13.67 -9.05
CA SER A 102 -1.78 12.39 -9.23
C SER A 102 -3.30 12.55 -9.23
N LYS A 103 -3.94 12.14 -10.32
CA LYS A 103 -5.41 12.09 -10.41
C LYS A 103 -6.01 10.95 -9.58
N TRP A 104 -5.24 9.89 -9.36
CA TRP A 104 -5.71 8.67 -8.68
C TRP A 104 -5.63 8.80 -7.18
N MET A 105 -4.57 9.41 -6.63
CA MET A 105 -4.35 9.44 -5.19
C MET A 105 -5.51 10.05 -4.40
N PRO A 106 -6.05 11.25 -4.75
CA PRO A 106 -7.21 11.80 -4.03
C PRO A 106 -8.47 10.94 -4.16
N TRP A 107 -8.64 10.24 -5.28
CA TRP A 107 -9.78 9.33 -5.50
C TRP A 107 -9.65 8.05 -4.66
N GLU A 108 -8.46 7.45 -4.63
CA GLU A 108 -8.14 6.29 -3.77
C GLU A 108 -8.33 6.65 -2.30
N LEU A 109 -7.84 7.83 -1.89
CA LEU A 109 -8.02 8.38 -0.55
C LEU A 109 -9.50 8.44 -0.17
N GLY A 110 -10.31 9.16 -0.95
CA GLY A 110 -11.72 9.35 -0.64
C GLY A 110 -12.53 8.05 -0.69
N TYR A 111 -12.23 7.15 -1.63
CA TYR A 111 -12.90 5.85 -1.69
C TYR A 111 -12.55 4.99 -0.48
N PHE A 112 -11.27 4.87 -0.14
CA PHE A 112 -10.81 4.02 0.96
C PHE A 112 -11.32 4.53 2.32
N ASP A 113 -11.22 5.84 2.54
CA ASP A 113 -11.75 6.49 3.73
C ASP A 113 -13.25 6.19 3.89
N GLY A 114 -14.03 6.35 2.82
CA GLY A 114 -15.46 6.05 2.82
C GLY A 114 -15.83 4.59 3.08
N ILE A 115 -14.97 3.62 2.77
CA ILE A 115 -15.28 2.18 2.99
C ILE A 115 -14.68 1.60 4.28
N LYS A 116 -13.59 2.16 4.80
CA LYS A 116 -12.84 1.58 5.93
C LYS A 116 -12.38 2.59 6.99
N GLY A 117 -12.14 3.85 6.62
CA GLY A 117 -11.67 4.90 7.53
C GLY A 117 -10.24 4.72 8.08
N THR A 118 -9.57 3.61 7.77
CA THR A 118 -8.19 3.32 8.18
C THR A 118 -7.20 3.91 7.19
N VAL A 119 -7.08 5.24 7.21
CA VAL A 119 -6.20 6.01 6.34
C VAL A 119 -5.16 6.76 7.18
N ALA A 120 -3.90 6.70 6.74
CA ALA A 120 -2.82 7.51 7.30
C ALA A 120 -1.91 8.07 6.20
N VAL A 121 -1.36 9.26 6.44
CA VAL A 121 -0.43 9.94 5.54
C VAL A 121 0.99 9.54 5.89
N LEU A 122 1.76 9.15 4.89
CA LEU A 122 3.18 8.87 5.05
C LEU A 122 3.96 9.88 4.20
N PRO A 123 4.52 10.94 4.80
CA PRO A 123 5.37 11.87 4.08
C PRO A 123 6.60 11.13 3.51
N ILE A 124 6.83 11.26 2.21
CA ILE A 124 8.03 10.74 1.53
C ILE A 124 8.73 11.85 0.76
N SER A 125 10.05 11.84 0.77
CA SER A 125 10.86 12.82 0.05
C SER A 125 12.16 12.19 -0.46
N ARG A 126 12.65 12.69 -1.60
CA ARG A 126 14.00 12.36 -2.09
C ARG A 126 15.09 13.15 -1.37
N THR A 127 14.72 14.24 -0.70
CA THR A 127 15.66 15.15 -0.03
C THR A 127 15.31 15.30 1.44
N SER A 128 16.31 15.49 2.28
CA SER A 128 16.16 15.68 3.73
C SER A 128 15.54 17.03 4.13
N LYS A 129 15.01 17.82 3.18
CA LYS A 129 14.37 19.10 3.49
C LYS A 129 13.02 18.86 4.16
N SER A 130 12.94 19.31 5.41
CA SER A 130 11.93 18.97 6.40
C SER A 130 10.67 19.86 6.38
N SER A 131 10.49 20.71 5.37
CA SER A 131 9.29 21.56 5.29
C SER A 131 8.29 20.96 4.33
N PHE A 132 7.64 19.88 4.77
CA PHE A 132 6.56 19.28 4.02
C PHE A 132 5.25 20.00 4.35
N GLN A 133 4.80 20.87 3.44
CA GLN A 133 3.53 21.56 3.58
C GLN A 133 2.44 20.67 2.97
N GLY A 134 1.78 19.89 3.83
CA GLY A 134 0.59 19.12 3.53
C GLY A 134 -0.44 19.90 2.71
N SER A 135 -1.20 19.25 1.84
CA SER A 135 -2.49 19.84 1.45
C SER A 135 -3.37 19.94 2.69
N GLU A 136 -4.05 21.08 2.92
CA GLU A 136 -4.79 21.35 4.17
C GLU A 136 -5.77 20.22 4.56
N TYR A 137 -6.40 19.58 3.57
CA TYR A 137 -7.35 18.50 3.81
C TYR A 137 -6.70 17.21 4.35
N LEU A 138 -5.39 17.00 4.13
CA LEU A 138 -4.70 15.83 4.66
C LEU A 138 -4.48 15.91 6.18
N GLY A 139 -4.62 17.11 6.76
CA GLY A 139 -4.44 17.33 8.20
C GLY A 139 -5.51 16.66 9.08
N ILE A 140 -6.57 16.10 8.50
CA ILE A 140 -7.58 15.32 9.23
C ILE A 140 -7.15 13.87 9.48
N TYR A 141 -6.12 13.40 8.77
CA TYR A 141 -5.66 12.01 8.87
C TYR A 141 -4.45 11.90 9.81
N PHE A 142 -4.27 10.72 10.38
CA PHE A 142 -3.04 10.39 11.10
C PHE A 142 -1.83 10.40 10.18
N TYR A 143 -0.64 10.57 10.74
CA TYR A 143 0.61 10.46 9.99
C TYR A 143 1.46 9.29 10.48
N ILE A 144 2.23 8.71 9.57
CA ILE A 144 3.10 7.57 9.83
C ILE A 144 4.54 8.03 10.08
N GLN A 145 5.18 7.42 11.06
CA GLN A 145 6.62 7.52 11.31
C GLN A 145 7.21 6.12 11.50
N ILE A 146 8.36 5.87 10.91
CA ILE A 146 9.15 4.66 11.18
C ILE A 146 10.16 5.02 12.26
N ASP A 147 10.09 4.37 13.42
CA ASP A 147 10.96 4.65 14.55
C ASP A 147 11.17 3.42 15.42
N THR A 148 12.21 3.45 16.24
CA THR A 148 12.56 2.38 17.18
C THR A 148 11.52 2.21 18.28
N ILE A 149 11.27 0.95 18.67
CA ILE A 149 10.48 0.65 19.86
C ILE A 149 11.35 0.94 21.09
N SER A 150 10.85 1.81 21.98
CA SER A 150 11.54 2.20 23.21
C SER A 150 12.07 0.98 23.99
N GLY A 151 13.36 1.02 24.34
CA GLY A 151 14.04 -0.08 25.01
C GLY A 151 14.52 -1.21 24.11
N THR A 152 14.41 -1.07 22.78
CA THR A 152 14.90 -2.04 21.79
C THR A 152 15.59 -1.34 20.62
N ASN A 153 16.29 -2.10 19.78
CA ASN A 153 16.82 -1.63 18.49
C ASN A 153 15.90 -1.98 17.30
N ASN A 154 14.68 -2.44 17.57
CA ASN A 154 13.75 -2.87 16.52
C ASN A 154 12.96 -1.67 16.02
N LEU A 155 12.92 -1.47 14.70
CA LEU A 155 12.07 -0.48 14.05
C LEU A 155 10.62 -0.96 14.04
N ALA A 156 9.70 -0.01 14.09
CA ALA A 156 8.27 -0.24 13.95
C ALA A 156 7.60 0.92 13.23
N LEU A 157 6.40 0.63 12.70
CA LEU A 157 5.53 1.61 12.09
C LEU A 157 4.61 2.22 13.14
N TRP A 158 4.70 3.53 13.33
CA TRP A 158 3.93 4.30 14.31
C TRP A 158 2.88 5.15 13.62
N VAL A 159 1.67 5.16 14.18
CA VAL A 159 0.54 5.98 13.73
C VAL A 159 0.34 7.11 14.73
N HIS A 160 0.53 8.35 14.28
CA HIS A 160 0.46 9.55 15.09
C HIS A 160 -0.78 10.37 14.75
N GLU A 161 -1.49 10.80 15.80
CA GLU A 161 -2.43 11.92 15.71
C GLU A 161 -1.71 13.24 16.02
N THR A 162 -0.80 13.21 17.00
CA THR A 162 0.10 14.31 17.32
C THR A 162 1.48 13.75 17.66
N SER A 163 2.45 14.63 17.93
CA SER A 163 3.79 14.23 18.39
C SER A 163 3.77 13.42 19.69
N THR A 164 2.71 13.52 20.50
CA THR A 164 2.62 12.86 21.81
C THR A 164 1.44 11.89 21.92
N LYS A 165 0.61 11.79 20.89
CA LYS A 165 -0.53 10.86 20.81
C LYS A 165 -0.34 9.91 19.64
N TYR A 166 0.06 8.68 19.95
CA TYR A 166 0.45 7.69 18.94
C TYR A 166 0.17 6.24 19.38
N THR A 167 0.15 5.32 18.41
CA THR A 167 0.01 3.87 18.63
C THR A 167 0.82 3.10 17.59
N LEU A 168 1.06 1.81 17.84
CA LEU A 168 1.65 0.93 16.84
C LEU A 168 0.67 0.67 15.70
N PHE A 169 1.16 0.63 14.47
CA PHE A 169 0.34 0.36 13.29
C PHE A 169 -0.47 -0.95 13.41
N ASN A 170 0.13 -2.01 13.96
CA ASN A 170 -0.55 -3.29 14.18
C ASN A 170 -1.79 -3.15 15.07
N ASN A 171 -1.72 -2.31 16.10
CA ASN A 171 -2.83 -2.07 17.00
C ASN A 171 -3.89 -1.21 16.28
N TRP A 172 -3.45 -0.21 15.52
CA TRP A 172 -4.33 0.70 14.79
C TRP A 172 -5.17 0.00 13.73
N ILE A 173 -4.59 -0.87 12.91
CA ILE A 173 -5.32 -1.63 11.89
C ILE A 173 -6.28 -2.67 12.48
N THR A 174 -6.21 -2.91 13.79
CA THR A 174 -7.17 -3.74 14.56
C THR A 174 -8.17 -2.91 15.38
N GLY A 175 -8.14 -1.58 15.27
CA GLY A 175 -9.13 -0.66 15.85
C GLY A 175 -8.67 0.13 17.07
N THR A 176 -7.42 -0.02 17.52
CA THR A 176 -6.90 0.75 18.66
C THR A 176 -6.48 2.14 18.20
N GLN A 177 -7.08 3.19 18.78
CA GLN A 177 -6.75 4.57 18.43
C GLN A 177 -5.45 5.04 19.13
N PRO A 178 -4.74 6.02 18.54
CA PRO A 178 -3.64 6.73 19.20
C PRO A 178 -4.01 7.21 20.61
N THR A 179 -3.12 7.00 21.58
CA THR A 179 -3.30 7.45 22.97
C THR A 179 -2.16 8.37 23.38
N GLN A 180 -2.46 9.32 24.27
CA GLN A 180 -1.45 10.22 24.84
C GLN A 180 -0.40 9.40 25.61
N ARG A 181 0.87 9.72 25.41
CA ARG A 181 2.01 9.18 26.16
C ARG A 181 2.89 10.28 26.72
#